data_AF-B2W4E4-F1
#
_entry.id   AF-B2W4E4-F1
#
_cell.length_a   1.000
_cell.length_b   1.000
_cell.length_c   1.000
_cell.angle_alpha   90.00
_cell.angle_beta   90.00
_cell.angle_gamma   90.00
#
_symmetry.space_group_name_H-M   'P 1'
#
loop_
_entity.id
_entity.type
_entity.pdbx_description
1 polymer ?
#
loop_
_entity_poly.entity_id
_entity_poly.type
_entity_poly.pdbx_seq_one_letter_code
_entity_poly.pdbx_strand_id
1 'polypeptide(L)'
;MESKRQHMPEPINEKPEILAHTEDKSELGDDKHAASVDYTGAERKTDPAEIALVRKIDCRLMPILCVMYFLNYVDRNAIAQARLNGLEDDLGMSGVEFNTCVSILFVGYVLMQIPSNMLITRIKPGIYMSSWMFVWAIVSACTALVQNFGGLVACRFFLGITEAPFYPGATYMLSIFYTRKEVATRIALLYCAQILATGFSGLIAAAVFEMDGLRGLAGWRWLFIIEGAATALVAVVGFFMLPNTPLTTRWLTPPERELAHARMERDRVGDSMEPVSMMEGLRQACRDKRTWLFCLMQNFHLSACSFNSFFPTVVKTLGFSTTITLVLTCPPFLLAGAAGIATGWSSGRMHERTWHITAGLLVAVVGFVIAASTLNTAGRYVACFIFPMGAYSVNSVIIGWASSTLGQTKEKKAVVLAMTNVGGQIGYIYGAYLWPDSDEPRYGIGFGASAGFALLSIACAWVIRMMLIKENQRLKASTNERINLYGY
;
A
#
# COMPACT_ATOMS: atom_id res chain seq x y z
N MET A 1 34.43 31.54 -81.78
CA MET A 1 33.40 32.46 -82.31
C MET A 1 32.09 31.71 -82.19
N GLU A 2 31.09 32.02 -81.39
CA GLU A 2 30.63 33.27 -80.76
C GLU A 2 30.08 32.99 -79.34
N SER A 3 30.02 34.05 -78.53
CA SER A 3 29.52 34.12 -77.15
C SER A 3 28.04 34.51 -77.13
N LYS A 4 27.22 33.98 -76.19
CA LYS A 4 26.14 34.76 -75.55
C LYS A 4 25.61 34.17 -74.23
N ARG A 5 25.99 34.88 -73.17
CA ARG A 5 25.43 35.15 -71.82
C ARG A 5 24.16 34.45 -71.33
N GLN A 6 24.26 33.98 -70.07
CA GLN A 6 23.19 33.70 -69.10
C GLN A 6 22.53 34.99 -68.56
N HIS A 7 21.22 34.94 -68.29
CA HIS A 7 20.53 35.79 -67.29
C HIS A 7 19.24 35.12 -66.78
N MET A 8 18.97 35.22 -65.47
CA MET A 8 17.91 34.56 -64.67
C MET A 8 16.47 35.03 -64.96
N PRO A 9 15.45 34.33 -64.42
CA PRO A 9 14.53 35.00 -63.48
C PRO A 9 14.17 34.22 -62.19
N GLU A 10 13.63 34.98 -61.23
CA GLU A 10 13.24 34.74 -59.82
C GLU A 10 11.85 34.07 -59.61
N PRO A 11 11.39 33.80 -58.35
CA PRO A 11 10.59 32.61 -57.99
C PRO A 11 9.06 32.80 -57.98
N ILE A 12 8.33 31.69 -58.12
CA ILE A 12 6.87 31.63 -57.95
C ILE A 12 6.54 30.86 -56.67
N ASN A 13 5.72 31.50 -55.84
CA ASN A 13 5.16 31.04 -54.57
C ASN A 13 3.80 30.36 -54.83
N GLU A 14 3.70 29.05 -54.66
CA GLU A 14 2.39 28.36 -54.63
C GLU A 14 2.32 27.38 -53.45
N LYS A 15 1.34 27.61 -52.57
CA LYS A 15 0.91 26.67 -51.53
C LYS A 15 0.25 25.46 -52.20
N PRO A 16 0.54 24.21 -51.80
CA PRO A 16 -0.21 23.06 -52.29
C PRO A 16 -1.56 22.94 -51.58
N GLU A 17 -2.60 22.81 -52.38
CA GLU A 17 -3.98 22.49 -52.02
C GLU A 17 -4.11 21.15 -51.30
N ILE A 18 -5.06 21.08 -50.37
CA ILE A 18 -5.48 19.86 -49.67
C ILE A 18 -6.37 19.05 -50.63
N LEU A 19 -5.82 17.99 -51.21
CA LEU A 19 -6.60 16.97 -51.90
C LEU A 19 -7.07 15.91 -50.88
N ALA A 20 -8.38 15.88 -50.66
CA ALA A 20 -9.06 14.83 -49.91
C ALA A 20 -8.97 13.51 -50.67
N HIS A 21 -8.28 12.52 -50.09
CA HIS A 21 -8.36 11.13 -50.55
C HIS A 21 -9.55 10.44 -49.89
N THR A 22 -10.53 10.14 -50.73
CA THR A 22 -11.72 9.33 -50.50
C THR A 22 -11.34 7.92 -50.05
N GLU A 23 -11.97 7.43 -48.98
CA GLU A 23 -11.85 6.03 -48.52
C GLU A 23 -12.41 5.08 -49.59
N ASP A 24 -11.56 4.24 -50.16
CA ASP A 24 -11.99 3.05 -50.88
C ASP A 24 -12.05 1.88 -49.88
N LYS A 25 -13.27 1.46 -49.55
CA LYS A 25 -13.57 0.32 -48.68
C LYS A 25 -13.86 -0.90 -49.54
N SER A 26 -12.82 -1.61 -49.95
CA SER A 26 -12.93 -3.06 -50.22
C SER A 26 -11.54 -3.68 -50.25
N GLU A 27 -11.43 -4.83 -49.58
CA GLU A 27 -10.25 -5.71 -49.51
C GLU A 27 -9.27 -5.47 -48.36
N LEU A 28 -9.77 -5.62 -47.12
CA LEU A 28 -8.96 -6.10 -45.99
C LEU A 28 -9.73 -7.25 -45.33
N GLY A 29 -9.19 -8.46 -45.48
CA GLY A 29 -9.68 -9.66 -44.82
C GLY A 29 -9.59 -9.54 -43.30
N ASP A 30 -10.75 -9.68 -42.66
CA ASP A 30 -10.99 -10.16 -41.29
C ASP A 30 -10.05 -9.68 -40.18
N ASP A 31 -9.94 -8.37 -39.99
CA ASP A 31 -9.26 -7.76 -38.84
C ASP A 31 -10.18 -7.63 -37.60
N LYS A 32 -10.88 -8.73 -37.25
CA LYS A 32 -11.73 -8.80 -36.04
C LYS A 32 -10.95 -9.06 -34.74
N HIS A 33 -9.64 -9.32 -34.82
CA HIS A 33 -8.81 -9.62 -33.64
C HIS A 33 -8.12 -8.39 -33.02
N ALA A 34 -7.98 -7.27 -33.73
CA ALA A 34 -7.24 -6.10 -33.22
C ALA A 34 -8.05 -5.24 -32.21
N ALA A 35 -9.37 -5.44 -32.09
CA ALA A 35 -10.26 -4.57 -31.31
C ALA A 35 -10.54 -5.03 -29.86
N SER A 36 -10.01 -6.17 -29.40
CA SER A 36 -10.35 -6.76 -28.09
C SER A 36 -9.36 -6.45 -26.97
N VAL A 37 -8.20 -5.86 -27.30
CA VAL A 37 -7.04 -5.73 -26.41
C VAL A 37 -6.92 -4.29 -25.91
N ASP A 38 -6.95 -4.11 -24.58
CA ASP A 38 -6.79 -2.80 -23.93
C ASP A 38 -5.31 -2.34 -23.91
N TYR A 39 -5.01 -1.09 -23.49
CA TYR A 39 -3.66 -0.51 -23.43
C TYR A 39 -2.63 -1.31 -22.60
N THR A 40 -3.09 -2.27 -21.80
CA THR A 40 -2.27 -3.21 -21.01
C THR A 40 -2.00 -4.54 -21.73
N GLY A 41 -2.47 -4.72 -22.97
CA GLY A 41 -2.29 -5.95 -23.74
C GLY A 41 -3.27 -7.07 -23.36
N ALA A 42 -4.36 -6.79 -22.65
CA ALA A 42 -5.29 -7.83 -22.19
C ALA A 42 -6.66 -7.76 -22.86
N GLU A 43 -7.16 -8.93 -23.24
CA GLU A 43 -8.46 -9.12 -23.87
C GLU A 43 -9.62 -8.94 -22.88
N ARG A 44 -10.76 -8.45 -23.37
CA ARG A 44 -12.02 -8.46 -22.61
C ARG A 44 -12.45 -9.92 -22.41
N LYS A 45 -12.75 -10.31 -21.16
CA LYS A 45 -13.23 -11.66 -20.86
C LYS A 45 -14.56 -11.92 -21.57
N THR A 46 -14.56 -12.87 -22.48
CA THR A 46 -15.74 -13.32 -23.22
C THR A 46 -16.18 -14.72 -22.80
N ASP A 47 -15.28 -15.54 -22.25
CA ASP A 47 -15.58 -16.92 -21.82
C ASP A 47 -16.37 -16.97 -20.48
N PRO A 48 -17.62 -17.50 -20.48
CA PRO A 48 -18.40 -17.71 -19.26
C PRO A 48 -17.70 -18.57 -18.20
N ALA A 49 -16.90 -19.57 -18.61
CA ALA A 49 -16.20 -20.46 -17.69
C ALA A 49 -15.09 -19.71 -16.92
N GLU A 50 -14.32 -18.86 -17.61
CA GLU A 50 -13.31 -18.01 -16.97
C GLU A 50 -13.96 -17.00 -16.00
N ILE A 51 -15.11 -16.41 -16.37
CA ILE A 51 -15.83 -15.47 -15.50
C ILE A 51 -16.32 -16.18 -14.23
N ALA A 52 -16.89 -17.38 -14.36
CA ALA A 52 -17.36 -18.18 -13.23
C ALA A 52 -16.20 -18.59 -12.31
N LEU A 53 -15.06 -19.01 -12.89
CA LEU A 53 -13.84 -19.34 -12.16
C LEU A 53 -13.34 -18.15 -11.33
N VAL A 54 -13.18 -16.97 -11.96
CA VAL A 54 -12.70 -15.78 -11.24
C VAL A 54 -13.64 -15.38 -10.11
N ARG A 55 -14.96 -15.43 -10.32
CA ARG A 55 -15.94 -15.18 -9.25
C ARG A 55 -15.80 -16.19 -8.10
N LYS A 56 -15.57 -17.47 -8.40
CA LYS A 56 -15.34 -18.51 -7.39
C LYS A 56 -14.08 -18.24 -6.58
N ILE A 57 -13.01 -17.81 -7.24
CA ILE A 57 -11.75 -17.41 -6.58
C ILE A 57 -11.99 -16.15 -5.73
N ASP A 58 -12.62 -15.11 -6.28
CA ASP A 58 -12.94 -13.87 -5.56
C ASP A 58 -13.74 -14.18 -4.28
N CYS A 59 -14.81 -14.98 -4.37
CA CYS A 59 -15.66 -15.31 -3.23
C CYS A 59 -14.99 -16.15 -2.13
N ARG A 60 -13.87 -16.82 -2.42
CA ARG A 60 -13.15 -17.65 -1.42
C ARG A 60 -11.87 -17.02 -0.92
N LEU A 61 -11.07 -16.47 -1.83
CA LEU A 61 -9.74 -15.91 -1.53
C LEU A 61 -9.83 -14.49 -0.97
N MET A 62 -10.68 -13.62 -1.54
CA MET A 62 -10.69 -12.22 -1.12
C MET A 62 -11.25 -12.01 0.28
N PRO A 63 -12.39 -12.62 0.68
CA PRO A 63 -12.92 -12.43 2.03
C PRO A 63 -11.92 -12.83 3.11
N ILE A 64 -11.29 -14.01 2.98
CA ILE A 64 -10.32 -14.47 3.98
C ILE A 64 -9.10 -13.56 4.02
N LEU A 65 -8.51 -13.17 2.88
CA LEU A 65 -7.37 -12.24 2.88
C LEU A 65 -7.73 -10.86 3.44
N CYS A 66 -8.92 -10.34 3.14
CA CYS A 66 -9.41 -9.09 3.71
C CYS A 66 -9.57 -9.18 5.23
N VAL A 67 -10.13 -10.28 5.75
CA VAL A 67 -10.27 -10.48 7.21
C VAL A 67 -8.90 -10.63 7.88
N MET A 68 -7.99 -11.41 7.29
CA MET A 68 -6.63 -11.53 7.83
C MET A 68 -5.90 -10.19 7.85
N TYR A 69 -6.04 -9.38 6.80
CA TYR A 69 -5.40 -8.07 6.72
C TYR A 69 -6.06 -7.05 7.65
N PHE A 70 -7.38 -7.15 7.84
CA PHE A 70 -8.11 -6.37 8.82
C PHE A 70 -7.56 -6.64 10.23
N LEU A 71 -7.47 -7.92 10.62
CA LEU A 71 -6.92 -8.29 11.93
C LEU A 71 -5.46 -7.87 12.09
N ASN A 72 -4.66 -7.91 11.02
CA ASN A 72 -3.27 -7.43 11.05
C ASN A 72 -3.14 -5.97 11.45
N TYR A 73 -4.01 -5.11 10.93
CA TYR A 73 -4.01 -3.71 11.32
C TYR A 73 -4.71 -3.46 12.66
N VAL A 74 -5.69 -4.27 13.06
CA VAL A 74 -6.29 -4.18 14.40
C VAL A 74 -5.23 -4.38 15.48
N ASP A 75 -4.47 -5.48 15.40
CA ASP A 75 -3.41 -5.81 16.36
C ASP A 75 -2.29 -4.76 16.40
N ARG A 76 -1.87 -4.26 15.22
CA ARG A 76 -0.86 -3.20 15.14
C ARG A 76 -1.32 -1.92 15.84
N ASN A 77 -2.60 -1.57 15.73
CA ASN A 77 -3.19 -0.40 16.39
C ASN A 77 -3.53 -0.64 17.87
N ALA A 78 -3.59 -1.90 18.33
CA ALA A 78 -4.00 -2.25 19.68
C ALA A 78 -3.15 -1.60 20.78
N ILE A 79 -1.84 -1.39 20.54
CA ILE A 79 -0.96 -0.71 21.52
C ILE A 79 -1.39 0.72 21.79
N ALA A 80 -1.81 1.43 20.74
CA ALA A 80 -2.21 2.82 20.84
C ALA A 80 -3.49 2.94 21.67
N GLN A 81 -4.39 1.96 21.54
CA GLN A 81 -5.61 1.87 22.35
C GLN A 81 -5.30 1.45 23.79
N ALA A 82 -4.45 0.43 23.97
CA ALA A 82 -4.00 -0.06 25.27
C ALA A 82 -3.35 1.04 26.12
N ARG A 83 -2.62 1.97 25.49
CA ARG A 83 -2.07 3.17 26.15
C ARG A 83 -3.15 3.99 26.88
N LEU A 84 -4.37 4.06 26.33
CA LEU A 84 -5.48 4.78 26.95
C LEU A 84 -6.12 4.03 28.13
N ASN A 85 -5.79 2.75 28.33
CA ASN A 85 -6.31 1.89 29.39
C ASN A 85 -5.20 1.42 30.35
N GLY A 86 -4.28 2.32 30.72
CA GLY A 86 -3.33 2.09 31.82
C GLY A 86 -2.12 1.21 31.50
N LEU A 87 -1.86 0.88 30.23
CA LEU A 87 -0.71 0.04 29.85
C LEU A 87 0.64 0.54 30.40
N GLU A 88 0.88 1.86 30.33
CA GLU A 88 2.15 2.44 30.81
C GLU A 88 2.26 2.36 32.33
N ASP A 89 1.18 2.65 33.05
CA ASP A 89 1.11 2.61 34.51
C ASP A 89 1.32 1.18 35.04
N ASP A 90 0.62 0.20 34.44
CA ASP A 90 0.70 -1.22 34.81
C ASP A 90 2.09 -1.84 34.60
N LEU A 91 2.85 -1.33 33.64
CA LEU A 91 4.18 -1.84 33.28
C LEU A 91 5.32 -0.98 33.83
N GLY A 92 5.00 0.10 34.56
CA GLY A 92 5.97 1.04 35.12
C GLY A 92 6.79 1.78 34.06
N MET A 93 6.16 2.07 32.90
CA MET A 93 6.83 2.69 31.76
C MET A 93 6.97 4.20 31.95
N SER A 94 8.06 4.77 31.44
CA SER A 94 8.31 6.22 31.51
C SER A 94 9.07 6.75 30.28
N GLY A 95 8.90 8.05 30.01
CA GLY A 95 9.65 8.77 28.99
C GLY A 95 9.46 8.20 27.58
N VAL A 96 10.52 7.61 27.02
CA VAL A 96 10.56 7.14 25.61
C VAL A 96 10.29 5.63 25.46
N GLU A 97 9.93 4.95 26.54
CA GLU A 97 9.75 3.50 26.55
C GLU A 97 8.56 3.05 25.70
N PHE A 98 7.43 3.76 25.75
CA PHE A 98 6.29 3.50 24.86
C PHE A 98 6.67 3.65 23.38
N ASN A 99 7.36 4.73 23.06
CA ASN A 99 7.84 5.02 21.70
C ASN A 99 8.78 3.91 21.20
N THR A 100 9.62 3.39 22.08
CA THR A 100 10.50 2.24 21.78
C THR A 100 9.70 0.97 21.50
N CYS A 101 8.62 0.70 22.25
CA CYS A 101 7.73 -0.43 21.99
C CYS A 101 6.99 -0.32 20.65
N VAL A 102 6.58 0.89 20.26
CA VAL A 102 5.99 1.15 18.93
C VAL A 102 7.05 0.92 17.83
N SER A 103 8.26 1.45 18.02
CA SER A 103 9.34 1.43 17.03
C SER A 103 9.89 0.03 16.76
N ILE A 104 10.14 -0.77 17.81
CA ILE A 104 10.85 -2.05 17.71
C ILE A 104 10.10 -3.10 16.89
N LEU A 105 8.76 -3.00 16.81
CA LEU A 105 7.94 -3.81 15.91
C LEU A 105 8.38 -3.64 14.46
N PHE A 106 8.58 -2.39 14.02
CA PHE A 106 8.97 -2.11 12.64
C PHE A 106 10.41 -2.53 12.34
N VAL A 107 11.29 -2.56 13.35
CA VAL A 107 12.64 -3.14 13.22
C VAL A 107 12.53 -4.63 12.91
N GLY A 108 11.79 -5.40 13.72
CA GLY A 108 11.55 -6.83 13.46
C GLY A 108 10.89 -7.08 12.11
N TYR A 109 9.92 -6.23 11.76
CA TYR A 109 9.19 -6.30 10.49
C TYR A 109 10.12 -6.12 9.28
N VAL A 110 10.94 -5.07 9.27
CA VAL A 110 11.88 -4.79 8.17
C VAL A 110 12.90 -5.91 8.01
N LEU A 111 13.44 -6.42 9.12
CA LEU A 111 14.44 -7.50 9.10
C LEU A 111 13.88 -8.79 8.50
N MET A 112 12.66 -9.17 8.85
CA MET A 112 12.07 -10.44 8.41
C MET A 112 11.35 -10.34 7.05
N GLN A 113 11.03 -9.14 6.57
CA GLN A 113 10.32 -8.96 5.31
C GLN A 113 11.11 -9.48 4.09
N ILE A 114 12.43 -9.26 4.05
CA ILE A 114 13.27 -9.74 2.94
C ILE A 114 13.43 -11.27 2.97
N PRO A 115 13.86 -11.91 4.07
CA PRO A 115 13.94 -13.37 4.16
C PRO A 115 12.61 -14.07 3.85
N SER A 116 11.51 -13.54 4.39
CA SER A 116 10.18 -14.09 4.16
C SER A 116 9.78 -14.07 2.67
N ASN A 117 10.06 -12.97 1.97
CA ASN A 117 9.77 -12.85 0.55
C ASN A 117 10.60 -13.83 -0.31
N MET A 118 11.77 -14.26 0.16
CA MET A 118 12.55 -15.31 -0.50
C MET A 118 11.99 -16.72 -0.23
N LEU A 119 11.42 -16.93 0.97
CA LEU A 119 10.91 -18.23 1.41
C LEU A 119 9.54 -18.57 0.83
N ILE A 120 8.68 -17.56 0.61
CA ILE A 120 7.30 -17.77 0.18
C ILE A 120 7.16 -18.52 -1.16
N THR A 121 8.13 -18.38 -2.06
CA THR A 121 8.12 -19.07 -3.35
C THR A 121 8.44 -20.56 -3.25
N ARG A 122 8.98 -21.00 -2.11
CA ARG A 122 9.40 -22.39 -1.88
C ARG A 122 8.40 -23.20 -1.07
N ILE A 123 7.44 -22.54 -0.43
CA ILE A 123 6.43 -23.16 0.44
C ILE A 123 5.04 -22.97 -0.16
N LYS A 124 4.15 -23.91 0.10
CA LYS A 124 2.72 -23.79 -0.28
C LYS A 124 2.12 -22.51 0.33
N PRO A 125 1.64 -21.54 -0.49
CA PRO A 125 1.28 -20.20 0.00
C PRO A 125 0.18 -20.17 1.05
N GLY A 126 -0.86 -21.01 0.90
CA GLY A 126 -1.95 -21.08 1.88
C GLY A 126 -1.48 -21.55 3.25
N ILE A 127 -0.65 -22.59 3.29
CA ILE A 127 -0.06 -23.11 4.53
C ILE A 127 0.90 -22.09 5.13
N TYR A 128 1.73 -21.46 4.30
CA TYR A 128 2.68 -20.44 4.73
C TYR A 128 1.98 -19.28 5.44
N MET A 129 0.97 -18.71 4.79
CA MET A 129 0.19 -17.58 5.31
C MET A 129 -0.53 -17.91 6.61
N SER A 130 -1.24 -19.04 6.65
CA SER A 130 -1.94 -19.46 7.86
C SER A 130 -1.00 -19.79 9.01
N SER A 131 0.15 -20.40 8.75
CA SER A 131 1.13 -20.73 9.79
C SER A 131 1.71 -19.47 10.42
N TRP A 132 2.16 -18.52 9.61
CA TRP A 132 2.70 -17.25 10.12
C TRP A 132 1.64 -16.43 10.84
N MET A 133 0.40 -16.40 10.34
CA MET A 133 -0.70 -15.74 11.04
C MET A 133 -0.99 -16.39 12.40
N PHE A 134 -0.95 -17.72 12.49
CA PHE A 134 -1.16 -18.43 13.75
C PHE A 134 -0.04 -18.15 14.77
N VAL A 135 1.22 -18.15 14.33
CA VAL A 135 2.35 -17.79 15.19
C VAL A 135 2.25 -16.33 15.64
N TRP A 136 1.94 -15.42 14.74
CA TRP A 136 1.72 -14.01 15.05
C TRP A 136 0.57 -13.82 16.05
N ALA A 137 -0.55 -14.54 15.91
CA ALA A 137 -1.66 -14.51 16.85
C ALA A 137 -1.26 -14.96 18.28
N ILE A 138 -0.42 -15.99 18.38
CA ILE A 138 0.11 -16.44 19.68
C ILE A 138 0.99 -15.36 20.30
N VAL A 139 1.91 -14.77 19.53
CA VAL A 139 2.80 -13.71 20.03
C VAL A 139 2.01 -12.47 20.46
N SER A 140 0.97 -12.09 19.70
CA SER A 140 0.04 -11.03 20.08
C SER A 140 -0.63 -11.33 21.43
N ALA A 141 -1.22 -12.52 21.59
CA ALA A 141 -1.87 -12.93 22.85
C ALA A 141 -0.90 -12.95 24.04
N CYS A 142 0.36 -13.34 23.81
CA CYS A 142 1.41 -13.31 24.85
C CYS A 142 1.69 -11.90 25.39
N THR A 143 1.35 -10.84 24.64
CA THR A 143 1.46 -9.45 25.12
C THR A 143 0.63 -9.22 26.38
N ALA A 144 -0.51 -9.90 26.53
CA ALA A 144 -1.34 -9.80 27.73
C ALA A 144 -0.66 -10.33 29.01
N LEU A 145 0.35 -11.20 28.86
CA LEU A 145 1.07 -11.82 29.99
C LEU A 145 2.24 -10.96 30.49
N VAL A 146 2.57 -9.90 29.76
CA VAL A 146 3.70 -9.02 30.07
C VAL A 146 3.47 -8.26 31.38
N GLN A 147 4.54 -8.14 32.17
CA GLN A 147 4.55 -7.49 33.49
C GLN A 147 5.56 -6.34 33.60
N ASN A 148 6.36 -6.08 32.56
CA ASN A 148 7.33 -4.98 32.53
C ASN A 148 7.66 -4.54 31.10
N PHE A 149 8.34 -3.39 30.98
CA PHE A 149 8.82 -2.84 29.72
C PHE A 149 9.62 -3.84 28.86
N GLY A 150 10.59 -4.56 29.45
CA GLY A 150 11.44 -5.50 28.70
C GLY A 150 10.64 -6.64 28.05
N GLY A 151 9.65 -7.17 28.76
CA GLY A 151 8.72 -8.16 28.22
C GLY A 151 7.88 -7.61 27.06
N LEU A 152 7.45 -6.35 27.14
CA LEU A 152 6.68 -5.71 26.07
C LEU A 152 7.55 -5.52 24.82
N VAL A 153 8.78 -5.02 24.98
CA VAL A 153 9.75 -4.86 23.88
C VAL A 153 10.03 -6.20 23.20
N ALA A 154 10.25 -7.26 23.97
CA ALA A 154 10.49 -8.60 23.42
C ALA A 154 9.27 -9.09 22.61
N CYS A 155 8.06 -9.01 23.18
CA CYS A 155 6.82 -9.38 22.48
C CYS A 155 6.66 -8.58 21.18
N ARG A 156 6.89 -7.26 21.22
CA ARG A 156 6.79 -6.36 20.07
C ARG A 156 7.77 -6.69 18.95
N PHE A 157 9.01 -6.99 19.30
CA PHE A 157 10.04 -7.37 18.34
C PHE A 157 9.67 -8.67 17.62
N PHE A 158 9.28 -9.71 18.38
CA PHE A 158 8.84 -10.97 17.79
C PHE A 158 7.55 -10.82 17.00
N LEU A 159 6.63 -9.97 17.44
CA LEU A 159 5.41 -9.65 16.70
C LEU A 159 5.75 -9.11 15.31
N GLY A 160 6.67 -8.14 15.24
CA GLY A 160 7.19 -7.59 14.00
C GLY A 160 7.76 -8.66 13.06
N ILE A 161 8.58 -9.58 13.59
CA ILE A 161 9.13 -10.72 12.82
C ILE A 161 8.00 -11.59 12.26
N THR A 162 7.00 -11.92 13.09
CA THR A 162 5.91 -12.83 12.71
C THR A 162 4.89 -12.21 11.77
N GLU A 163 4.71 -10.88 11.80
CA GLU A 163 3.83 -10.14 10.89
C GLU A 163 4.45 -9.91 9.51
N ALA A 164 5.78 -9.74 9.43
CA ALA A 164 6.49 -9.38 8.21
C ALA A 164 6.12 -10.22 6.97
N PRO A 165 5.85 -11.54 7.10
CA PRO A 165 5.44 -12.38 5.98
C PRO A 165 4.08 -12.07 5.37
N PHE A 166 3.18 -11.42 6.11
CA PHE A 166 1.78 -11.31 5.69
C PHE A 166 1.61 -10.52 4.38
N TYR A 167 2.19 -9.31 4.30
CA TYR A 167 2.03 -8.47 3.11
C TYR A 167 2.65 -9.04 1.82
N PRO A 168 3.94 -9.47 1.78
CA PRO A 168 4.49 -10.15 0.61
C PRO A 168 3.73 -11.46 0.32
N GLY A 169 3.34 -12.15 1.39
CA GLY A 169 2.29 -13.17 1.46
C GLY A 169 1.09 -13.01 0.56
N ALA A 170 0.25 -12.05 0.93
CA ALA A 170 -1.00 -11.74 0.29
C ALA A 170 -0.77 -11.30 -1.17
N THR A 171 0.23 -10.44 -1.41
CA THR A 171 0.52 -9.96 -2.77
C THR A 171 1.01 -11.06 -3.71
N TYR A 172 1.82 -12.01 -3.22
CA TYR A 172 2.21 -13.20 -3.98
C TYR A 172 1.01 -14.11 -4.26
N MET A 173 0.15 -14.35 -3.28
CA MET A 173 -1.04 -15.17 -3.47
C MET A 173 -1.99 -14.55 -4.51
N LEU A 174 -2.14 -13.22 -4.51
CA LEU A 174 -2.91 -12.55 -5.55
C LEU A 174 -2.26 -12.71 -6.93
N SER A 175 -0.93 -12.62 -7.05
CA SER A 175 -0.24 -12.67 -8.33
C SER A 175 -0.28 -14.03 -9.03
N ILE A 176 -0.49 -15.12 -8.29
CA ILE A 176 -0.59 -16.48 -8.86
C ILE A 176 -2.01 -16.89 -9.26
N PHE A 177 -3.04 -16.14 -8.87
CA PHE A 177 -4.46 -16.45 -9.19
C PHE A 177 -5.13 -15.39 -10.08
N TYR A 178 -4.62 -14.16 -10.07
CA TYR A 178 -5.19 -13.03 -10.78
C TYR A 178 -4.24 -12.49 -11.84
N THR A 179 -4.81 -12.10 -12.98
CA THR A 179 -4.05 -11.46 -14.06
C THR A 179 -3.65 -10.03 -13.66
N ARG A 180 -2.71 -9.44 -14.40
CA ARG A 180 -2.18 -8.08 -14.13
C ARG A 180 -3.27 -7.01 -14.01
N LYS A 181 -4.36 -7.12 -14.80
CA LYS A 181 -5.52 -6.21 -14.71
C LYS A 181 -6.32 -6.42 -13.42
N GLU A 182 -6.46 -7.67 -12.99
CA GLU A 182 -7.29 -8.05 -11.85
C GLU A 182 -6.62 -7.74 -10.51
N VAL A 183 -5.32 -8.03 -10.40
CA VAL A 183 -4.53 -7.87 -9.17
C VAL A 183 -4.66 -6.45 -8.62
N ALA A 184 -4.64 -5.42 -9.47
CA ALA A 184 -4.72 -4.03 -9.04
C ALA A 184 -6.00 -3.73 -8.24
N THR A 185 -7.16 -4.18 -8.72
CA THR A 185 -8.45 -4.00 -8.03
C THR A 185 -8.50 -4.78 -6.71
N ARG A 186 -7.90 -5.98 -6.66
CA ARG A 186 -7.90 -6.82 -5.45
C ARG A 186 -6.96 -6.25 -4.38
N ILE A 187 -5.81 -5.71 -4.77
CA ILE A 187 -4.93 -4.96 -3.87
C ILE A 187 -5.66 -3.74 -3.30
N ALA A 188 -6.43 -3.01 -4.12
CA ALA A 188 -7.23 -1.89 -3.63
C ALA A 188 -8.28 -2.33 -2.58
N LEU A 189 -8.92 -3.48 -2.76
CA LEU A 189 -9.82 -4.07 -1.75
C LEU A 189 -9.10 -4.44 -0.44
N LEU A 190 -7.88 -4.95 -0.52
CA LEU A 190 -7.07 -5.19 0.69
C LEU A 190 -6.78 -3.87 1.42
N TYR A 191 -6.38 -2.81 0.70
CA TYR A 191 -6.19 -1.49 1.32
C TYR A 191 -7.45 -0.94 1.98
N CYS A 192 -8.64 -1.21 1.42
CA CYS A 192 -9.90 -0.86 2.07
C CYS A 192 -10.03 -1.58 3.43
N ALA A 193 -9.71 -2.88 3.49
CA ALA A 193 -9.73 -3.65 4.73
C ALA A 193 -8.76 -3.09 5.79
N GLN A 194 -7.55 -2.68 5.38
CA GLN A 194 -6.61 -1.98 6.26
C GLN A 194 -7.21 -0.69 6.84
N ILE A 195 -7.81 0.16 6.01
CA ILE A 195 -8.33 1.46 6.48
C ILE A 195 -9.52 1.26 7.41
N LEU A 196 -10.40 0.29 7.09
CA LEU A 196 -11.48 -0.11 7.99
C LEU A 196 -10.93 -0.61 9.32
N ALA A 197 -9.91 -1.46 9.33
CA ALA A 197 -9.28 -1.93 10.57
C ALA A 197 -8.76 -0.79 11.44
N THR A 198 -8.05 0.18 10.85
CA THR A 198 -7.57 1.36 11.58
C THR A 198 -8.72 2.16 12.19
N GLY A 199 -9.83 2.33 11.46
CA GLY A 199 -11.01 3.05 11.97
C GLY A 199 -11.78 2.27 13.04
N PHE A 200 -11.96 0.96 12.88
CA PHE A 200 -12.74 0.13 13.80
C PHE A 200 -11.93 -0.34 15.02
N SER A 201 -10.59 -0.28 15.00
CA SER A 201 -9.74 -0.66 16.14
C SER A 201 -10.12 0.07 17.43
N GLY A 202 -10.38 1.38 17.37
CA GLY A 202 -10.84 2.14 18.53
C GLY A 202 -12.19 1.66 19.06
N LEU A 203 -13.14 1.32 18.18
CA LEU A 203 -14.45 0.81 18.58
C LEU A 203 -14.36 -0.58 19.23
N ILE A 204 -13.51 -1.45 18.70
CA ILE A 204 -13.24 -2.76 19.29
C ILE A 204 -12.64 -2.58 20.68
N ALA A 205 -11.63 -1.71 20.83
CA ALA A 205 -11.02 -1.43 22.11
C ALA A 205 -12.01 -0.83 23.12
N ALA A 206 -12.87 0.10 22.69
CA ALA A 206 -13.92 0.68 23.54
C ALA A 206 -14.86 -0.38 24.11
N ALA A 207 -15.28 -1.35 23.29
CA ALA A 207 -16.14 -2.44 23.73
C ALA A 207 -15.40 -3.43 24.66
N VAL A 208 -14.13 -3.73 24.39
CA VAL A 208 -13.36 -4.67 25.20
C VAL A 208 -12.96 -4.07 26.55
N PHE A 209 -12.71 -2.77 26.64
CA PHE A 209 -12.35 -2.11 27.90
C PHE A 209 -13.49 -2.07 28.92
N GLU A 210 -14.74 -2.34 28.53
CA GLU A 210 -15.84 -2.60 29.49
C GLU A 210 -15.63 -3.90 30.30
N MET A 211 -14.68 -4.75 29.88
CA MET A 211 -14.24 -5.94 30.63
C MET A 211 -13.11 -5.64 31.62
N ASP A 212 -12.75 -4.37 31.83
CA ASP A 212 -11.72 -3.99 32.80
C ASP A 212 -12.05 -4.50 34.21
N GLY A 213 -11.05 -5.07 34.88
CA GLY A 213 -11.20 -5.73 36.19
C GLY A 213 -11.87 -7.11 36.14
N LEU A 214 -12.41 -7.55 35.00
CA LEU A 214 -13.02 -8.87 34.87
C LEU A 214 -11.95 -9.95 35.08
N ARG A 215 -12.19 -10.85 36.04
CA ARG A 215 -11.23 -11.88 36.50
C ARG A 215 -9.89 -11.31 37.00
N GLY A 216 -9.87 -10.05 37.45
CA GLY A 216 -8.66 -9.38 37.97
C GLY A 216 -7.66 -9.01 36.88
N LEU A 217 -8.06 -8.99 35.61
CA LEU A 217 -7.22 -8.56 34.49
C LEU A 217 -7.62 -7.15 34.05
N ALA A 218 -6.62 -6.34 33.71
CA ALA A 218 -6.81 -5.04 33.09
C ALA A 218 -7.43 -5.15 31.70
N GLY A 219 -8.22 -4.17 31.29
CA GLY A 219 -8.92 -4.15 29.99
C GLY A 219 -7.98 -4.28 28.79
N TRP A 220 -6.78 -3.69 28.85
CA TRP A 220 -5.77 -3.81 27.79
C TRP A 220 -5.26 -5.25 27.63
N ARG A 221 -5.21 -6.04 28.71
CA ARG A 221 -4.86 -7.47 28.63
C ARG A 221 -5.96 -8.25 27.92
N TRP A 222 -7.23 -7.96 28.23
CA TRP A 222 -8.37 -8.54 27.52
C TRP A 222 -8.36 -8.21 26.03
N LEU A 223 -7.94 -7.01 25.65
CA LEU A 223 -7.78 -6.60 24.25
C LEU A 223 -6.86 -7.55 23.48
N PHE A 224 -5.63 -7.75 23.96
CA PHE A 224 -4.67 -8.65 23.31
C PHE A 224 -5.11 -10.13 23.36
N ILE A 225 -5.79 -10.57 24.42
CA ILE A 225 -6.32 -11.95 24.50
C ILE A 225 -7.40 -12.18 23.44
N ILE A 226 -8.37 -11.28 23.33
CA ILE A 226 -9.51 -11.42 22.41
C ILE A 226 -9.05 -11.29 20.97
N GLU A 227 -8.22 -10.28 20.68
CA GLU A 227 -7.67 -10.08 19.34
C GLU A 227 -6.77 -11.24 18.91
N GLY A 228 -5.88 -11.72 19.78
CA GLY A 228 -5.05 -12.89 19.54
C GLY A 228 -5.88 -14.16 19.31
N ALA A 229 -6.91 -14.40 20.11
CA ALA A 229 -7.80 -15.56 19.95
C ALA A 229 -8.61 -15.51 18.64
N ALA A 230 -9.17 -14.34 18.30
CA ALA A 230 -9.88 -14.14 17.03
C ALA A 230 -8.95 -14.35 15.83
N THR A 231 -7.71 -13.82 15.91
CA THR A 231 -6.68 -13.98 14.88
C THR A 231 -6.27 -15.44 14.73
N ALA A 232 -6.07 -16.17 15.83
CA ALA A 232 -5.76 -17.59 15.80
C ALA A 232 -6.89 -18.41 15.16
N LEU A 233 -8.15 -18.11 15.47
CA LEU A 233 -9.32 -18.75 14.85
C LEU A 233 -9.34 -18.52 13.34
N VAL A 234 -9.14 -17.28 12.88
CA VAL A 234 -9.08 -16.97 11.45
C VAL A 234 -7.89 -17.67 10.77
N ALA A 235 -6.74 -17.77 11.44
CA ALA A 235 -5.59 -18.50 10.92
C ALA A 235 -5.90 -20.00 10.72
N VAL A 236 -6.59 -20.62 11.68
CA VAL A 236 -7.07 -22.01 11.59
C VAL A 236 -8.01 -22.18 10.41
N VAL A 237 -9.00 -21.30 10.26
CA VAL A 237 -9.92 -21.30 9.09
C VAL A 237 -9.14 -21.11 7.78
N GLY A 238 -8.11 -20.26 7.80
CA GLY A 238 -7.23 -20.01 6.66
C GLY A 238 -6.56 -21.28 6.14
N PHE A 239 -6.19 -22.25 6.98
CA PHE A 239 -5.57 -23.50 6.52
C PHE A 239 -6.49 -24.31 5.60
N PHE A 240 -7.80 -24.15 5.74
CA PHE A 240 -8.79 -24.85 4.93
C PHE A 240 -9.29 -24.01 3.74
N MET A 241 -9.35 -22.68 3.89
CA MET A 241 -9.89 -21.79 2.86
C MET A 241 -8.84 -21.27 1.88
N LEU A 242 -7.61 -20.98 2.33
CA LEU A 242 -6.60 -20.37 1.48
C LEU A 242 -6.12 -21.35 0.39
N PRO A 243 -6.06 -20.89 -0.87
CA PRO A 243 -5.53 -21.68 -1.96
C PRO A 243 -3.99 -21.76 -1.89
N ASN A 244 -3.43 -22.78 -2.53
CA ASN A 244 -1.98 -22.95 -2.63
C ASN A 244 -1.49 -22.46 -3.98
N THR A 245 -1.48 -23.34 -4.98
CA THR A 245 -1.20 -22.97 -6.38
C THR A 245 -2.40 -23.31 -7.26
N PRO A 246 -2.56 -22.70 -8.46
CA PRO A 246 -3.66 -23.00 -9.36
C PRO A 246 -3.89 -24.51 -9.57
N LEU A 247 -2.81 -25.28 -9.76
CA LEU A 247 -2.87 -26.74 -10.00
C LEU A 247 -3.12 -27.58 -8.74
N THR A 248 -2.83 -27.07 -7.54
CA THR A 248 -2.89 -27.85 -6.28
C THR A 248 -4.04 -27.46 -5.36
N THR A 249 -4.83 -26.46 -5.75
CA THR A 249 -5.90 -25.93 -4.92
C THR A 249 -7.04 -26.93 -4.80
N ARG A 250 -7.27 -27.42 -3.56
CA ARG A 250 -8.14 -28.55 -3.26
C ARG A 250 -9.60 -28.34 -3.69
N TRP A 251 -10.10 -27.12 -3.56
CA TRP A 251 -11.51 -26.80 -3.83
C TRP A 251 -11.82 -26.41 -5.29
N LEU A 252 -10.79 -26.31 -6.14
CA LEU A 252 -10.98 -26.25 -7.58
C LEU A 252 -11.10 -27.67 -8.14
N THR A 253 -12.06 -27.87 -9.04
CA THR A 253 -12.20 -29.10 -9.83
C THR A 253 -11.04 -29.22 -10.84
N PRO A 254 -10.69 -30.42 -11.34
CA PRO A 254 -9.60 -30.56 -12.29
C PRO A 254 -9.69 -29.64 -13.53
N PRO A 255 -10.85 -29.47 -14.18
CA PRO A 255 -10.98 -28.53 -15.31
C PRO A 255 -10.76 -27.06 -14.90
N GLU A 256 -11.25 -26.67 -13.72
CA GLU A 256 -11.04 -25.32 -13.19
C GLU A 256 -9.56 -25.04 -12.87
N ARG A 257 -8.81 -26.05 -12.42
CA ARG A 257 -7.37 -25.94 -12.12
C ARG A 257 -6.56 -25.71 -13.39
N GLU A 258 -6.84 -26.46 -14.44
CA GLU A 258 -6.22 -26.29 -15.75
C GLU A 258 -6.54 -24.91 -16.32
N LEU A 259 -7.81 -24.48 -16.26
CA LEU A 259 -8.20 -23.15 -16.69
C LEU A 259 -7.52 -22.03 -15.88
N ALA A 260 -7.41 -22.20 -14.56
CA ALA A 260 -6.70 -21.27 -13.68
C ALA A 260 -5.20 -21.20 -13.97
N HIS A 261 -4.58 -22.31 -14.36
CA HIS A 261 -3.18 -22.33 -14.78
C HIS A 261 -3.01 -21.70 -16.17
N ALA A 262 -3.80 -22.13 -17.15
CA ALA A 262 -3.73 -21.68 -18.54
C ALA A 262 -3.93 -20.16 -18.67
N ARG A 263 -4.86 -19.57 -17.90
CA ARG A 263 -5.05 -18.11 -17.91
C ARG A 263 -3.82 -17.35 -17.41
N MET A 264 -3.11 -17.91 -16.42
CA MET A 264 -1.93 -17.29 -15.86
C MET A 264 -0.73 -17.41 -16.80
N GLU A 265 -0.59 -18.55 -17.48
CA GLU A 265 0.39 -18.70 -18.57
C GLU A 265 0.11 -17.75 -19.72
N ARG A 266 -1.16 -17.55 -20.12
CA ARG A 266 -1.54 -16.58 -21.16
C ARG A 266 -1.21 -15.13 -20.78
N ASP A 267 -1.31 -14.77 -19.50
CA ASP A 267 -0.95 -13.43 -19.03
C ASP A 267 0.57 -13.24 -18.81
N ARG A 268 1.38 -14.30 -18.96
CA ARG A 268 2.84 -14.15 -19.00
C ARG A 268 3.25 -13.50 -20.31
N VAL A 269 3.33 -12.17 -20.31
CA VAL A 269 3.96 -11.42 -21.41
C VAL A 269 5.46 -11.69 -21.42
N GLY A 270 5.96 -12.02 -22.61
CA GLY A 270 7.37 -12.06 -22.97
C GLY A 270 8.09 -13.33 -22.53
N ASP A 271 8.26 -14.27 -23.45
CA ASP A 271 9.54 -14.97 -23.59
C ASP A 271 10.60 -13.93 -23.94
N SER A 272 11.07 -13.14 -22.96
CA SER A 272 12.46 -12.72 -23.06
C SER A 272 13.27 -14.00 -22.95
N MET A 273 14.01 -14.33 -24.00
CA MET A 273 14.82 -15.54 -24.22
C MET A 273 15.77 -15.96 -23.08
N GLU A 274 15.79 -15.28 -21.93
CA GLU A 274 16.46 -15.75 -20.72
C GLU A 274 15.65 -15.36 -19.47
N PRO A 275 15.43 -16.30 -18.52
CA PRO A 275 14.88 -15.96 -17.21
C PRO A 275 15.87 -15.04 -16.49
N VAL A 276 15.49 -13.75 -16.34
CA VAL A 276 16.27 -12.81 -15.52
C VAL A 276 16.23 -13.33 -14.09
N SER A 277 17.40 -13.69 -13.54
CA SER A 277 17.49 -14.12 -12.15
C SER A 277 16.98 -13.03 -11.21
N MET A 278 16.35 -13.39 -10.09
CA MET A 278 15.93 -12.44 -9.06
C MET A 278 17.08 -11.54 -8.57
N MET A 279 18.31 -12.08 -8.60
CA MET A 279 19.53 -11.31 -8.29
C MET A 279 19.83 -10.23 -9.34
N GLU A 280 19.57 -10.50 -10.61
CA GLU A 280 19.73 -9.52 -11.68
C GLU A 280 18.60 -8.47 -11.62
N GLY A 281 17.36 -8.87 -11.30
CA GLY A 281 16.28 -7.94 -10.97
C GLY A 281 16.63 -7.01 -9.80
N LEU A 282 17.26 -7.54 -8.75
CA LEU A 282 17.78 -6.74 -7.63
C LEU A 282 18.91 -5.80 -8.07
N ARG A 283 19.86 -6.29 -8.86
CA ARG A 283 20.95 -5.47 -9.39
C ARG A 283 20.42 -4.30 -10.24
N GLN A 284 19.43 -4.56 -11.10
CA GLN A 284 18.76 -3.54 -11.90
C GLN A 284 17.99 -2.54 -11.03
N ALA A 285 17.28 -3.00 -10.00
CA ALA A 285 16.55 -2.14 -9.07
C ALA A 285 17.50 -1.22 -8.30
N CYS A 286 18.59 -1.77 -7.74
CA CYS A 286 19.58 -1.01 -6.97
C CYS A 286 20.37 0.00 -7.82
N ARG A 287 20.63 -0.30 -9.09
CA ARG A 287 21.29 0.62 -10.03
C ARG A 287 20.38 1.74 -10.53
N ASP A 288 19.07 1.54 -10.51
CA ASP A 288 18.11 2.56 -10.94
C ASP A 288 17.91 3.60 -9.83
N LYS A 289 18.48 4.80 -10.02
CA LYS A 289 18.32 5.94 -9.10
C LYS A 289 16.86 6.29 -8.78
N ARG A 290 15.93 6.00 -9.70
CA ARG A 290 14.49 6.25 -9.47
C ARG A 290 13.94 5.35 -8.36
N THR A 291 14.46 4.13 -8.21
CA THR A 291 14.07 3.20 -7.13
C THR A 291 14.28 3.85 -5.76
N TRP A 292 15.47 4.38 -5.52
CA TRP A 292 15.82 5.02 -4.26
C TRP A 292 14.98 6.27 -3.99
N LEU A 293 14.63 7.02 -5.03
CA LEU A 293 13.77 8.20 -4.89
C LEU A 293 12.31 7.80 -4.58
N PHE A 294 11.79 6.69 -5.12
CA PHE A 294 10.51 6.13 -4.69
C PHE A 294 10.56 5.59 -3.26
N CYS A 295 11.64 4.91 -2.86
CA CYS A 295 11.84 4.49 -1.47
C CYS A 295 11.85 5.68 -0.51
N LEU A 296 12.55 6.76 -0.87
CA LEU A 296 12.62 7.99 -0.08
C LEU A 296 11.27 8.71 -0.01
N MET A 297 10.56 8.80 -1.14
CA MET A 297 9.20 9.35 -1.19
C MET A 297 8.24 8.57 -0.28
N GLN A 298 8.27 7.23 -0.36
CA GLN A 298 7.43 6.38 0.48
C GLN A 298 7.83 6.47 1.96
N ASN A 299 9.12 6.61 2.27
CA ASN A 299 9.62 6.81 3.61
C ASN A 299 9.06 8.11 4.23
N PHE A 300 9.19 9.24 3.53
CA PHE A 300 8.62 10.50 3.97
C PHE A 300 7.09 10.45 4.09
N HIS A 301 6.41 9.80 3.15
CA HIS A 301 4.95 9.59 3.23
C HIS A 301 4.53 8.81 4.49
N LEU A 302 5.17 7.66 4.79
CA LEU A 302 4.85 6.87 5.98
C LEU A 302 5.26 7.57 7.28
N SER A 303 6.35 8.34 7.28
CA SER A 303 6.71 9.18 8.42
C SER A 303 5.69 10.28 8.71
N ALA A 304 5.11 10.88 7.66
CA ALA A 304 3.99 11.79 7.81
C ALA A 304 2.74 11.08 8.37
N CYS A 305 2.62 9.76 8.21
CA CYS A 305 1.55 8.94 8.77
C CYS A 305 1.86 8.38 10.17
N SER A 306 3.01 8.72 10.78
CA SER A 306 3.42 8.21 12.09
C SER A 306 2.48 8.61 13.24
N PHE A 307 1.67 9.66 13.04
CA PHE A 307 0.63 10.07 13.98
C PHE A 307 -0.35 8.95 14.33
N ASN A 308 -0.51 7.94 13.46
CA ASN A 308 -1.50 6.89 13.64
C ASN A 308 -1.31 6.12 14.96
N SER A 309 -0.07 5.84 15.37
CA SER A 309 0.25 5.16 16.63
C SER A 309 -0.07 5.99 17.89
N PHE A 310 -0.30 7.29 17.73
CA PHE A 310 -0.58 8.23 18.81
C PHE A 310 -1.94 8.90 18.65
N PHE A 311 -2.70 8.54 17.62
CA PHE A 311 -3.96 9.19 17.29
C PHE A 311 -4.99 9.11 18.42
N PRO A 312 -5.18 7.96 19.11
CA PRO A 312 -6.05 7.90 20.28
C PRO A 312 -5.59 8.83 21.40
N THR A 313 -4.27 8.94 21.64
CA THR A 313 -3.68 9.89 22.60
C THR A 313 -3.98 11.33 22.22
N VAL A 314 -3.82 11.69 20.94
CA VAL A 314 -4.18 13.02 20.42
C VAL A 314 -5.66 13.32 20.66
N VAL A 315 -6.56 12.38 20.37
CA VAL A 315 -8.00 12.56 20.58
C VAL A 315 -8.33 12.65 22.08
N LYS A 316 -7.59 11.96 22.96
CA LYS A 316 -7.76 12.04 24.43
C LYS A 316 -7.59 13.47 24.93
N THR A 317 -6.67 14.24 24.35
CA THR A 317 -6.43 15.64 24.73
C THR A 317 -7.60 16.59 24.43
N LEU A 318 -8.65 16.11 23.76
CA LEU A 318 -9.91 16.84 23.59
C LEU A 318 -10.75 16.90 24.88
N GLY A 319 -10.42 16.08 25.89
CA GLY A 319 -11.05 16.10 27.21
C GLY A 319 -12.30 15.22 27.35
N PHE A 320 -12.52 14.26 26.46
CA PHE A 320 -13.61 13.29 26.57
C PHE A 320 -13.22 12.08 27.43
N SER A 321 -14.20 11.27 27.85
CA SER A 321 -13.93 9.99 28.51
C SER A 321 -13.17 9.04 27.59
N THR A 322 -12.50 8.02 28.15
CA THR A 322 -11.74 7.02 27.37
C THR A 322 -12.61 6.33 26.31
N THR A 323 -13.81 5.86 26.68
CA THR A 323 -14.74 5.21 25.75
C THR A 323 -15.15 6.14 24.61
N ILE A 324 -15.50 7.41 24.90
CA ILE A 324 -15.87 8.38 23.87
C ILE A 324 -14.66 8.72 22.99
N THR A 325 -13.48 8.90 23.59
CA THR A 325 -12.21 9.16 22.87
C THR A 325 -11.96 8.07 21.83
N LEU A 326 -12.07 6.81 22.22
CA LEU A 326 -11.89 5.66 21.35
C LEU A 326 -12.91 5.62 20.21
N VAL A 327 -14.19 5.88 20.52
CA VAL A 327 -15.26 5.96 19.51
C VAL A 327 -15.00 7.08 18.50
N LEU A 328 -14.55 8.25 18.97
CA LEU A 328 -14.28 9.42 18.13
C LEU A 328 -13.10 9.20 17.18
N THR A 329 -12.26 8.17 17.39
CA THR A 329 -11.19 7.84 16.44
C THR A 329 -11.70 7.26 15.13
N CYS A 330 -12.88 6.62 15.12
CA CYS A 330 -13.39 5.88 13.97
C CYS A 330 -13.80 6.77 12.78
N PRO A 331 -14.65 7.81 12.96
CA PRO A 331 -15.18 8.59 11.84
C PRO A 331 -14.10 9.23 10.94
N PRO A 332 -13.01 9.80 11.49
CA PRO A 332 -11.89 10.29 10.68
C PRO A 332 -11.29 9.29 9.69
N PHE A 333 -11.06 8.04 10.12
CA PHE A 333 -10.46 7.03 9.26
C PHE A 333 -11.43 6.50 8.20
N LEU A 334 -12.75 6.48 8.48
CA LEU A 334 -13.75 6.12 7.46
C LEU A 334 -13.76 7.14 6.31
N LEU A 335 -13.72 8.43 6.64
CA LEU A 335 -13.61 9.50 5.63
C LEU A 335 -12.27 9.44 4.89
N ALA A 336 -11.18 9.12 5.59
CA ALA A 336 -9.89 8.91 4.95
C ALA A 336 -9.88 7.73 3.97
N GLY A 337 -10.60 6.65 4.30
CA GLY A 337 -10.80 5.51 3.42
C GLY A 337 -11.56 5.88 2.15
N ALA A 338 -12.69 6.57 2.30
CA ALA A 338 -13.47 7.03 1.15
C ALA A 338 -12.65 7.96 0.24
N ALA A 339 -11.91 8.89 0.82
CA ALA A 339 -11.03 9.78 0.07
C ALA A 339 -9.88 9.02 -0.63
N GLY A 340 -9.30 8.00 0.00
CA GLY A 340 -8.25 7.20 -0.63
C GLY A 340 -8.73 6.38 -1.83
N ILE A 341 -9.95 5.84 -1.76
CA ILE A 341 -10.58 5.18 -2.91
C ILE A 341 -10.82 6.18 -4.04
N ALA A 342 -11.38 7.36 -3.71
CA ALA A 342 -11.68 8.40 -4.69
C ALA A 342 -10.40 8.92 -5.38
N THR A 343 -9.36 9.22 -4.61
CA THR A 343 -8.05 9.68 -5.13
C THR A 343 -7.38 8.62 -5.99
N GLY A 344 -7.39 7.35 -5.57
CA GLY A 344 -6.83 6.24 -6.34
C GLY A 344 -7.55 6.05 -7.68
N TRP A 345 -8.88 6.11 -7.68
CA TRP A 345 -9.70 6.02 -8.90
C TRP A 345 -9.46 7.21 -9.83
N SER A 346 -9.45 8.42 -9.29
CA SER A 346 -9.24 9.66 -10.07
C SER A 346 -7.83 9.72 -10.69
N SER A 347 -6.81 9.32 -9.93
CA SER A 347 -5.42 9.24 -10.43
C SER A 347 -5.27 8.22 -11.55
N GLY A 348 -5.92 7.05 -11.41
CA GLY A 348 -5.95 6.04 -12.48
C GLY A 348 -6.62 6.55 -13.76
N ARG A 349 -7.72 7.32 -13.63
CA ARG A 349 -8.45 7.85 -14.79
C ARG A 349 -7.71 9.00 -15.49
N MET A 350 -7.18 9.94 -14.72
CA MET A 350 -6.52 11.14 -15.27
C MET A 350 -5.08 10.88 -15.72
N HIS A 351 -4.49 9.73 -15.37
CA HIS A 351 -3.09 9.38 -15.67
C HIS A 351 -2.05 10.37 -15.11
N GLU A 352 -2.47 11.26 -14.21
CA GLU A 352 -1.65 12.26 -13.54
C GLU A 352 -1.41 11.83 -12.09
N ARG A 353 -0.17 11.60 -11.68
CA ARG A 353 0.16 11.04 -10.35
C ARG A 353 0.70 12.11 -9.42
N THR A 354 1.57 12.97 -9.94
CA THR A 354 2.19 14.06 -9.16
C THR A 354 1.15 15.00 -8.54
N TRP A 355 0.12 15.38 -9.28
CA TRP A 355 -0.90 16.31 -8.77
C TRP A 355 -1.78 15.70 -7.68
N HIS A 356 -2.11 14.41 -7.78
CA HIS A 356 -2.87 13.71 -6.72
C HIS A 356 -2.05 13.58 -5.45
N ILE A 357 -0.75 13.24 -5.57
CA ILE A 357 0.18 13.21 -4.42
C ILE A 357 0.28 14.60 -3.79
N THR A 358 0.44 15.64 -4.61
CA THR A 358 0.59 17.03 -4.15
C THR A 358 -0.68 17.51 -3.44
N ALA A 359 -1.86 17.34 -4.05
CA ALA A 359 -3.12 17.79 -3.48
C ALA A 359 -3.43 17.04 -2.16
N GLY A 360 -3.30 15.71 -2.14
CA GLY A 360 -3.56 14.90 -0.94
C GLY A 360 -2.63 15.27 0.21
N LEU A 361 -1.33 15.41 -0.04
CA LEU A 361 -0.36 15.78 0.99
C LEU A 361 -0.48 17.24 1.44
N LEU A 362 -0.88 18.17 0.57
CA LEU A 362 -1.17 19.55 0.99
C LEU A 362 -2.40 19.63 1.90
N VAL A 363 -3.45 18.84 1.61
CA VAL A 363 -4.59 18.68 2.52
C VAL A 363 -4.11 18.14 3.87
N ALA A 364 -3.22 17.15 3.87
CA ALA A 364 -2.63 16.62 5.11
C ALA A 364 -1.88 17.70 5.91
N VAL A 365 -1.03 18.50 5.23
CA VAL A 365 -0.29 19.62 5.83
C VAL A 365 -1.23 20.64 6.47
N VAL A 366 -2.31 21.02 5.79
CA VAL A 366 -3.33 21.93 6.36
C VAL A 366 -3.92 21.33 7.65
N GLY A 367 -4.28 20.05 7.65
CA GLY A 367 -4.79 19.37 8.84
C GLY A 367 -3.77 19.36 9.98
N PHE A 368 -2.50 19.06 9.71
CA PHE A 368 -1.44 19.08 10.72
C PHE A 368 -1.20 20.49 11.28
N VAL A 369 -1.21 21.52 10.43
CA VAL A 369 -1.06 22.92 10.87
C VAL A 369 -2.23 23.35 11.74
N ILE A 370 -3.48 22.98 11.40
CA ILE A 370 -4.64 23.28 12.25
C ILE A 370 -4.49 22.57 13.60
N ALA A 371 -4.17 21.27 13.60
CA ALA A 371 -4.01 20.49 14.82
C ALA A 371 -2.93 21.07 15.76
N ALA A 372 -1.83 21.58 15.18
CA ALA A 372 -0.74 22.21 15.93
C ALA A 372 -1.04 23.66 16.34
N SER A 373 -1.89 24.40 15.63
CA SER A 373 -2.08 25.84 15.85
C SER A 373 -3.18 26.19 16.87
N THR A 374 -4.18 25.33 17.06
CA THR A 374 -5.30 25.62 17.96
C THR A 374 -5.46 24.58 19.08
N LEU A 375 -5.93 25.03 20.25
CA LEU A 375 -6.39 24.18 21.36
C LEU A 375 -7.92 24.07 21.44
N ASN A 376 -8.64 24.71 20.52
CA ASN A 376 -10.09 24.61 20.46
C ASN A 376 -10.53 23.19 20.08
N THR A 377 -11.39 22.58 20.89
CA THR A 377 -11.85 21.19 20.72
C THR A 377 -12.44 20.92 19.33
N ALA A 378 -13.32 21.79 18.84
CA ALA A 378 -13.95 21.61 17.53
C ALA A 378 -12.91 21.74 16.41
N GLY A 379 -12.03 22.75 16.48
CA GLY A 379 -10.96 22.94 15.50
C GLY A 379 -9.99 21.76 15.42
N ARG A 380 -9.60 21.20 16.56
CA ARG A 380 -8.73 20.02 16.62
C ARG A 380 -9.41 18.75 16.14
N TYR A 381 -10.69 18.55 16.47
CA TYR A 381 -11.43 17.40 15.96
C TYR A 381 -11.64 17.49 14.44
N VAL A 382 -11.94 18.67 13.90
CA VAL A 382 -11.98 18.90 12.44
C VAL A 382 -10.61 18.59 11.81
N ALA A 383 -9.51 19.02 12.42
CA ALA A 383 -8.17 18.67 11.96
C ALA A 383 -7.97 17.15 11.90
N CYS A 384 -8.48 16.40 12.89
CA CYS A 384 -8.44 14.94 12.91
C CYS A 384 -9.13 14.29 11.71
N PHE A 385 -10.08 14.93 11.04
CA PHE A 385 -10.61 14.45 9.75
C PHE A 385 -9.71 14.80 8.57
N ILE A 386 -9.18 16.02 8.56
CA ILE A 386 -8.45 16.57 7.42
C ILE A 386 -7.12 15.86 7.21
N PHE A 387 -6.31 15.69 8.26
CA PHE A 387 -4.95 15.16 8.07
C PHE A 387 -4.91 13.68 7.66
N PRO A 388 -5.72 12.75 8.22
CA PRO A 388 -5.71 11.37 7.75
C PRO A 388 -6.29 11.26 6.34
N MET A 389 -7.31 12.06 6.01
CA MET A 389 -7.89 12.10 4.67
C MET A 389 -6.85 12.44 3.61
N GLY A 390 -6.04 13.47 3.85
CA GLY A 390 -4.92 13.80 2.97
C GLY A 390 -3.84 12.72 2.95
N ALA A 391 -3.36 12.30 4.12
CA ALA A 391 -2.20 11.41 4.25
C ALA A 391 -2.45 10.00 3.69
N TYR A 392 -3.59 9.38 4.01
CA TYR A 392 -3.89 8.00 3.57
C TYR A 392 -4.30 7.91 2.11
N SER A 393 -4.77 9.01 1.50
CA SER A 393 -5.24 8.98 0.11
C SER A 393 -4.14 8.83 -0.95
N VAL A 394 -2.88 9.01 -0.53
CA VAL A 394 -1.72 9.11 -1.43
C VAL A 394 -0.93 7.81 -1.54
N ASN A 395 -1.03 6.93 -0.55
CA ASN A 395 -0.22 5.69 -0.47
C ASN A 395 -0.34 4.81 -1.72
N SER A 396 -1.59 4.57 -2.17
CA SER A 396 -1.87 3.72 -3.33
C SER A 396 -1.34 4.33 -4.63
N VAL A 397 -1.33 5.66 -4.74
CA VAL A 397 -0.81 6.40 -5.91
C VAL A 397 0.70 6.25 -6.00
N ILE A 398 1.43 6.39 -4.89
CA ILE A 398 2.89 6.23 -4.86
C ILE A 398 3.29 4.81 -5.27
N ILE A 399 2.68 3.80 -4.67
CA ILE A 399 2.97 2.38 -4.96
C ILE A 399 2.63 2.05 -6.42
N GLY A 400 1.47 2.53 -6.90
CA GLY A 400 1.07 2.39 -8.30
C GLY A 400 2.07 3.04 -9.27
N TRP A 401 2.58 4.23 -8.93
CA TRP A 401 3.55 4.96 -9.74
C TRP A 401 4.91 4.26 -9.81
N ALA A 402 5.41 3.78 -8.67
CA ALA A 402 6.66 3.01 -8.62
C ALA A 402 6.56 1.76 -9.50
N SER A 403 5.44 1.02 -9.36
CA SER A 403 5.12 -0.16 -10.17
C SER A 403 5.10 0.13 -11.67
N SER A 404 4.46 1.24 -12.10
CA SER A 404 4.38 1.57 -13.53
C SER A 404 5.69 2.10 -14.11
N THR A 405 6.49 2.80 -13.31
CA THR A 405 7.71 3.49 -13.77
C THR A 405 8.91 2.56 -13.84
N LEU A 406 9.00 1.62 -12.89
CA LEU A 406 10.16 0.74 -12.71
C LEU A 406 9.86 -0.72 -13.02
N GLY A 407 8.72 -0.98 -13.65
CA GLY A 407 8.24 -2.31 -13.99
C GLY A 407 8.76 -2.88 -15.31
N GLN A 408 9.97 -2.51 -15.76
CA GLN A 408 10.51 -2.97 -17.05
C GLN A 408 10.61 -4.50 -17.14
N THR A 409 10.98 -5.16 -16.04
CA THR A 409 10.96 -6.63 -15.89
C THR A 409 10.10 -7.02 -14.69
N LYS A 410 9.57 -8.25 -14.68
CA LYS A 410 8.72 -8.74 -13.58
C LYS A 410 9.50 -8.81 -12.27
N GLU A 411 10.75 -9.23 -12.34
CA GLU A 411 11.66 -9.40 -11.20
C GLU A 411 12.06 -8.04 -10.62
N LYS A 412 12.47 -7.09 -11.47
CA LYS A 412 12.78 -5.72 -11.03
C LYS A 412 11.55 -5.07 -10.39
N LYS A 413 10.37 -5.24 -10.99
CA LYS A 413 9.10 -4.70 -10.44
C LYS A 413 8.84 -5.21 -9.02
N ALA A 414 8.96 -6.53 -8.81
CA ALA A 414 8.73 -7.15 -7.51
C ALA A 414 9.73 -6.64 -6.47
N VAL A 415 11.01 -6.54 -6.84
CA VAL A 415 12.06 -6.02 -5.95
C VAL A 415 11.82 -4.54 -5.62
N VAL A 416 11.51 -3.70 -6.59
CA VAL A 416 11.24 -2.27 -6.37
C VAL A 416 10.07 -2.07 -5.42
N LEU A 417 8.97 -2.81 -5.60
CA LEU A 417 7.82 -2.72 -4.71
C LEU A 417 8.16 -3.15 -3.29
N ALA A 418 8.95 -4.23 -3.14
CA ALA A 418 9.43 -4.67 -1.83
C ALA A 418 10.35 -3.62 -1.17
N MET A 419 11.33 -3.10 -1.91
CA MET A 419 12.25 -2.04 -1.43
C MET A 419 11.50 -0.76 -1.05
N THR A 420 10.51 -0.36 -1.84
CA THR A 420 9.68 0.83 -1.59
C THR A 420 8.87 0.64 -0.31
N ASN A 421 8.26 -0.54 -0.12
CA ASN A 421 7.53 -0.84 1.11
C ASN A 421 8.45 -0.86 2.33
N VAL A 422 9.59 -1.55 2.26
CA VAL A 422 10.59 -1.60 3.35
C VAL A 422 11.08 -0.19 3.69
N GLY A 423 11.46 0.60 2.68
CA GLY A 423 11.88 1.99 2.84
C GLY A 423 10.81 2.84 3.53
N GLY A 424 9.54 2.62 3.16
CA GLY A 424 8.39 3.19 3.84
C GLY A 424 8.32 2.85 5.33
N GLN A 425 8.36 1.56 5.67
CA GLN A 425 8.19 1.09 7.06
C GLN A 425 9.30 1.57 8.01
N ILE A 426 10.50 1.83 7.50
CA ILE A 426 11.58 2.47 8.27
C ILE A 426 11.12 3.83 8.84
N GLY A 427 10.23 4.53 8.14
CA GLY A 427 9.67 5.81 8.57
C GLY A 427 8.93 5.76 9.91
N TYR A 428 8.36 4.61 10.27
CA TYR A 428 7.69 4.41 11.55
C TYR A 428 8.66 4.18 12.72
N ILE A 429 9.90 3.73 12.45
CA ILE A 429 10.92 3.47 13.47
C ILE A 429 11.29 4.76 14.20
N TYR A 430 11.74 5.77 13.46
CA TYR A 430 12.05 7.08 14.06
C TYR A 430 10.79 7.93 14.28
N GLY A 431 9.74 7.71 13.49
CA GLY A 431 8.47 8.42 13.62
C GLY A 431 7.84 8.31 15.01
N ALA A 432 8.04 7.17 15.69
CA ALA A 432 7.57 6.96 17.05
C ALA A 432 8.16 7.95 18.07
N TYR A 433 9.37 8.46 17.85
CA TYR A 433 10.04 9.38 18.78
C TYR A 433 9.66 10.85 18.57
N LEU A 434 8.82 11.16 17.58
CA LEU A 434 8.40 12.52 17.26
C LEU A 434 7.18 12.97 18.07
N TRP A 435 6.65 12.12 18.95
CA TRP A 435 5.45 12.35 19.75
C TRP A 435 5.78 12.30 21.25
N PRO A 436 6.61 13.22 21.78
CA PRO A 436 6.93 13.23 23.20
C PRO A 436 5.74 13.73 24.02
N ASP A 437 5.52 13.13 25.19
CA ASP A 437 4.46 13.54 26.10
C ASP A 437 4.69 14.96 26.66
N SER A 438 5.94 15.43 26.67
CA SER A 438 6.28 16.81 27.08
C SER A 438 5.68 17.90 26.18
N ASP A 439 5.17 17.53 25.00
CA ASP A 439 4.55 18.44 24.04
C ASP A 439 3.01 18.36 24.06
N GLU A 440 2.43 17.58 24.99
CA GLU A 440 1.00 17.58 25.29
C GLU A 440 0.54 18.98 25.77
N PRO A 441 -0.67 19.46 25.42
CA PRO A 441 -1.69 18.84 24.56
C PRO A 441 -1.51 19.10 23.07
N ARG A 442 -0.52 19.90 22.69
CA ARG A 442 -0.45 20.45 21.33
C ARG A 442 0.15 19.47 20.32
N TYR A 443 1.12 18.67 20.74
CA TYR A 443 1.93 17.79 19.89
C TYR A 443 2.45 18.51 18.64
N GLY A 444 2.86 19.77 18.80
CA GLY A 444 3.37 20.62 17.72
C GLY A 444 4.62 20.06 17.04
N ILE A 445 5.48 19.35 17.78
CA ILE A 445 6.65 18.65 17.25
C ILE A 445 6.20 17.53 16.30
N GLY A 446 5.27 16.68 16.74
CA GLY A 446 4.77 15.54 15.95
C GLY A 446 4.03 15.99 14.69
N PHE A 447 3.13 16.96 14.82
CA PHE A 447 2.41 17.53 13.68
C PHE A 447 3.30 18.34 12.74
N GLY A 448 4.22 19.14 13.28
CA GLY A 448 5.19 19.91 12.49
C GLY A 448 6.13 19.01 11.70
N ALA A 449 6.65 17.95 12.32
CA ALA A 449 7.46 16.95 11.64
C ALA A 449 6.67 16.21 10.56
N SER A 450 5.41 15.83 10.86
CA SER A 450 4.54 15.16 9.89
C SER A 450 4.25 16.05 8.66
N ALA A 451 4.03 17.34 8.87
CA ALA A 451 3.89 18.33 7.79
C ALA A 451 5.19 18.47 6.98
N GLY A 452 6.35 18.53 7.65
CA GLY A 452 7.67 18.57 7.00
C GLY A 452 7.91 17.34 6.12
N PHE A 453 7.63 16.14 6.61
CA PHE A 453 7.74 14.91 5.82
C PHE A 453 6.75 14.87 4.66
N ALA A 454 5.52 15.34 4.83
CA ALA A 454 4.57 15.46 3.73
C ALA A 454 5.11 16.37 2.60
N LEU A 455 5.69 17.53 2.95
CA LEU A 455 6.32 18.44 1.98
C LEU A 455 7.54 17.81 1.30
N LEU A 456 8.37 17.06 2.04
CA LEU A 456 9.52 16.34 1.46
C LEU A 456 9.08 15.22 0.50
N SER A 457 7.98 14.52 0.80
CA SER A 457 7.37 13.55 -0.11
C SER A 457 6.85 14.22 -1.39
N ILE A 458 6.22 15.41 -1.28
CA ILE A 458 5.83 16.22 -2.43
C ILE A 458 7.06 16.58 -3.27
N ALA A 459 8.14 17.06 -2.63
CA ALA A 459 9.37 17.39 -3.33
C ALA A 459 9.93 16.19 -4.12
N CYS A 460 9.93 14.99 -3.53
CA CYS A 460 10.34 13.76 -4.23
C CYS A 460 9.47 13.46 -5.45
N ALA A 461 8.14 13.63 -5.34
CA ALA A 461 7.22 13.43 -6.46
C ALA A 461 7.54 14.38 -7.63
N TRP A 462 7.79 15.65 -7.35
CA TRP A 462 8.17 16.63 -8.37
C TRP A 462 9.53 16.33 -9.01
N VAL A 463 10.51 15.85 -8.22
CA VAL A 463 11.80 15.41 -8.76
C VAL A 463 11.62 14.22 -9.71
N ILE A 464 10.83 13.20 -9.34
CA ILE A 464 10.50 12.09 -10.25
C ILE A 464 9.83 12.61 -11.52
N ARG A 465 8.83 13.48 -11.41
CA ARG A 465 8.14 14.07 -12.56
C ARG A 465 9.12 14.74 -13.52
N MET A 466 10.01 15.60 -13.02
CA MET A 466 11.03 16.25 -13.84
C MET A 466 11.96 15.25 -14.54
N MET A 467 12.35 14.17 -13.84
CA MET A 467 13.16 13.10 -14.42
C MET A 467 12.42 12.36 -15.54
N LEU A 468 11.14 12.06 -15.34
CA LEU A 468 10.32 11.35 -16.33
C LEU A 468 10.00 12.22 -17.55
N ILE A 469 9.77 13.53 -17.36
CA ILE A 469 9.61 14.47 -18.49
C ILE A 469 10.87 14.50 -19.36
N LYS A 470 12.05 14.62 -18.73
CA LYS A 470 13.34 14.60 -19.46
C LYS A 470 13.56 13.29 -20.20
N GLU A 471 13.19 12.16 -19.59
CA GLU A 471 13.33 10.85 -20.23
C GLU A 471 12.34 10.68 -21.39
N ASN A 472 11.08 11.12 -21.22
CA ASN A 472 10.10 11.14 -22.30
C ASN A 472 10.54 12.02 -23.48
N GLN A 473 11.18 13.16 -23.21
CA GLN A 473 11.74 14.01 -24.27
C GLN A 473 12.87 13.31 -25.03
N ARG A 474 13.76 12.59 -24.34
CA ARG A 474 14.82 11.78 -24.97
C ARG A 474 14.26 10.67 -25.83
N LEU A 475 13.26 9.94 -25.33
CA LEU A 475 12.59 8.85 -26.06
C LEU A 475 11.89 9.35 -27.33
N LYS A 476 11.23 10.52 -27.25
CA LYS A 476 10.64 11.19 -28.43
C LYS A 476 11.70 11.62 -29.45
N ALA A 477 12.91 11.97 -29.01
CA ALA A 477 13.98 12.38 -29.90
C ALA A 477 14.73 11.20 -30.54
N SER A 478 14.72 10.02 -29.92
CA SER A 478 15.50 8.85 -30.37
C SER A 478 14.76 7.93 -31.36
N THR A 479 13.45 8.08 -31.54
CA THR A 479 12.66 7.11 -32.32
C THR A 479 11.39 7.74 -32.92
N ASN A 480 11.06 7.44 -34.18
CA ASN A 480 9.88 7.94 -34.90
C ASN A 480 8.62 7.06 -34.72
N GLU A 481 8.70 5.95 -33.98
CA GLU A 481 7.59 5.04 -33.72
C GLU A 481 6.75 5.49 -32.50
N ARG A 482 5.48 5.02 -32.44
CA ARG A 482 4.59 5.23 -31.28
C ARG A 482 5.11 4.44 -30.06
N ILE A 483 5.89 5.09 -29.20
CA ILE A 483 6.37 4.52 -27.93
C ILE A 483 5.45 4.89 -26.77
N ASN A 484 5.22 3.95 -25.85
CA ASN A 484 4.56 4.21 -24.57
C ASN A 484 5.44 5.14 -23.69
N LEU A 485 4.94 6.34 -23.41
CA LEU A 485 5.63 7.32 -22.56
C LEU A 485 5.37 7.05 -21.07
N TYR A 486 6.31 7.45 -20.22
CA TYR A 486 6.12 7.40 -18.77
C TYR A 486 5.04 8.41 -18.34
N GLY A 487 4.00 7.94 -17.66
CA GLY A 487 3.05 8.83 -16.97
C GLY A 487 3.67 9.42 -15.70
N TYR A 488 3.40 10.70 -15.42
CA TYR A 488 3.98 11.45 -14.31
C TYR A 488 2.93 12.03 -13.36
#